data_AF-A0A8U0A3R7-F1
#
_entry.id   AF-A0A8U0A3R7-F1
#
_cell.length_a   1.000
_cell.length_b   1.000
_cell.length_c   1.000
_cell.angle_alpha   90.00
_cell.angle_beta   90.00
_cell.angle_gamma   90.00
#
_symmetry.space_group_name_H-M   'P 1'
#
loop_
_entity.id
_entity.type
_entity.pdbx_description
1 polymer ?
#
loop_
_entity_poly.entity_id
_entity_poly.type
_entity_poly.pdbx_seq_one_letter_code
_entity_poly.pdbx_strand_id
1 'polypeptide(L)'
;MEQIRWKRPWLAALLGVLGTGFGHVYLRRWWRAAGWFFASFLTSWWFVPEETLQTASTLVVNPGSASVSALPMMDLLPVYLVLAASAIDAYVIARMNNRLLMEQRQGIQRCDSCGRQLDPDVSFCQWCGTDQDET
;
A
#
# COMPACT_ATOMS: atom_id res chain seq x y z
N MET A 1 -15.65 -12.97 -19.14
CA MET A 1 -14.18 -12.79 -19.26
C MET A 1 -13.82 -11.43 -18.69
N GLU A 2 -13.83 -11.29 -17.37
CA GLU A 2 -13.40 -10.05 -16.72
C GLU A 2 -11.88 -9.92 -16.91
N GLN A 3 -11.46 -8.93 -17.69
CA GLN A 3 -10.05 -8.68 -17.98
C GLN A 3 -9.35 -8.26 -16.68
N ILE A 4 -8.73 -9.23 -16.01
CA ILE A 4 -7.95 -9.00 -14.79
C ILE A 4 -6.76 -8.10 -15.15
N ARG A 5 -6.86 -6.81 -14.82
CA ARG A 5 -5.78 -5.84 -15.02
C ARG A 5 -4.68 -6.08 -13.99
N TRP A 6 -3.55 -6.58 -14.47
CA TRP A 6 -2.33 -6.75 -13.69
C TRP A 6 -1.90 -5.41 -13.07
N LYS A 7 -1.93 -5.31 -11.75
CA LYS A 7 -1.46 -4.13 -11.01
C LYS A 7 0.06 -4.20 -10.95
N ARG A 8 0.75 -3.22 -11.54
CA ARG A 8 2.23 -3.14 -11.47
C ARG A 8 2.64 -2.65 -10.07
N PRO A 9 3.29 -3.48 -9.23
CA PRO A 9 3.56 -3.14 -7.83
C PRO A 9 4.65 -2.06 -7.68
N TRP A 10 5.58 -1.98 -8.63
CA TRP A 10 6.59 -0.93 -8.66
C TRP A 10 5.99 0.46 -8.90
N LEU A 11 4.90 0.55 -9.68
CA LEU A 11 4.15 1.79 -9.90
C LEU A 11 3.43 2.22 -8.62
N ALA A 12 2.87 1.28 -7.85
CA ALA A 12 2.26 1.60 -6.57
C ALA A 12 3.29 2.13 -5.55
N ALA A 13 4.50 1.54 -5.53
CA ALA A 13 5.60 2.02 -4.68
C ALA A 13 6.10 3.40 -5.12
N LEU A 14 6.33 3.61 -6.42
CA LEU A 14 6.80 4.88 -6.98
C LEU A 14 5.77 6.00 -6.78
N LEU A 15 4.48 5.70 -6.95
CA LEU A 15 3.38 6.63 -6.64
C LEU A 15 3.25 6.90 -5.14
N GLY A 16 3.49 5.90 -4.29
CA GLY A 16 3.53 6.09 -2.83
C GLY A 16 4.67 6.98 -2.36
N VAL A 17 5.82 6.94 -3.04
CA VAL A 17 6.97 7.83 -2.80
C VAL A 17 6.67 9.27 -3.27
N LEU A 18 5.95 9.44 -4.37
CA LEU A 18 5.60 10.76 -4.91
C LEU A 18 4.54 11.51 -4.08
N GLY A 19 3.76 10.81 -3.28
CA GLY A 19 2.86 11.45 -2.31
C GLY A 19 2.12 10.43 -1.46
N THR A 20 2.05 10.72 -0.16
CA THR A 20 1.37 9.88 0.82
C THR A 20 -0.09 9.64 0.39
N GLY A 21 -0.42 8.38 0.12
CA GLY A 21 -1.76 7.97 -0.31
C GLY A 21 -1.96 7.72 -1.81
N PHE A 22 -1.10 8.20 -2.71
CA PHE A 22 -1.29 8.02 -4.16
C PHE A 22 -1.17 6.54 -4.61
N GLY A 23 -0.32 5.76 -3.96
CA GLY A 23 -0.26 4.30 -4.17
C GLY A 23 -1.57 3.58 -3.84
N HIS A 24 -2.29 4.05 -2.80
CA HIS A 24 -3.57 3.48 -2.38
C HIS A 24 -4.74 3.92 -3.26
N VAL A 25 -4.69 5.14 -3.80
CA VAL A 25 -5.62 5.62 -4.83
C VAL A 25 -5.53 4.74 -6.08
N TYR A 26 -4.32 4.38 -6.53
CA TYR A 26 -4.13 3.44 -7.65
C TYR A 26 -4.75 2.06 -7.37
N LEU A 27 -4.74 1.60 -6.11
CA LEU A 27 -5.34 0.34 -5.68
C LEU A 27 -6.87 0.43 -5.44
N ARG A 28 -7.52 1.59 -5.70
CA ARG A 28 -8.95 1.86 -5.44
C ARG A 28 -9.36 1.69 -3.97
N ARG A 29 -8.42 1.71 -3.03
CA ARG A 29 -8.69 1.58 -1.58
C ARG A 29 -8.71 2.96 -0.90
N TRP A 30 -9.76 3.73 -1.19
CA TRP A 30 -9.95 5.12 -0.76
C TRP A 30 -9.84 5.33 0.76
N TRP A 31 -10.40 4.43 1.56
CA TRP A 31 -10.35 4.52 3.03
C TRP A 31 -8.93 4.43 3.61
N ARG A 32 -8.03 3.67 2.96
CA ARG A 32 -6.63 3.59 3.40
C ARG A 32 -5.83 4.81 2.98
N ALA A 33 -6.11 5.36 1.79
CA ALA A 33 -5.51 6.62 1.37
C ALA A 33 -5.85 7.75 2.36
N ALA A 34 -7.13 7.86 2.76
CA ALA A 34 -7.56 8.79 3.79
C ALA A 34 -6.86 8.54 5.13
N GLY A 35 -6.81 7.28 5.60
CA GLY A 35 -6.13 6.93 6.85
C GLY A 35 -4.65 7.33 6.87
N TRP A 36 -3.91 7.07 5.78
CA TRP A 36 -2.51 7.48 5.67
C TRP A 36 -2.31 8.99 5.58
N PHE A 37 -3.21 9.69 4.86
CA PHE A 37 -3.18 11.15 4.81
C PHE A 37 -3.41 11.77 6.20
N PHE A 38 -4.41 11.29 6.94
CA PHE A 38 -4.66 11.71 8.32
C PHE A 38 -3.49 11.35 9.24
N ALA A 39 -2.89 10.17 9.09
CA ALA A 39 -1.73 9.77 9.87
C ALA A 39 -0.53 10.71 9.63
N SER A 40 -0.24 11.07 8.38
CA SER A 40 0.78 12.07 8.06
C SER A 40 0.46 13.42 8.69
N PHE A 41 -0.78 13.89 8.56
CA PHE A 41 -1.19 15.18 9.10
C PHE A 41 -1.09 15.23 10.63
N LEU A 42 -1.61 14.22 11.32
CA LEU A 42 -1.54 14.08 12.78
C LEU A 42 -0.10 13.98 13.27
N THR A 43 0.74 13.23 12.55
CA THR A 43 2.16 13.08 12.90
C THR A 43 2.90 14.41 12.75
N SER A 44 2.67 15.13 11.65
CA SER A 44 3.23 16.46 11.46
C SER A 44 2.75 17.43 12.55
N TRP A 45 1.45 17.45 12.83
CA TRP A 45 0.86 18.32 13.84
C TRP A 45 1.44 18.08 15.25
N TRP A 46 1.71 16.82 15.60
CA TRP A 46 2.11 16.46 16.96
C TRP A 46 3.62 16.48 17.19
N PHE A 47 4.41 16.13 16.17
CA PHE A 47 5.85 15.88 16.33
C PHE A 47 6.76 16.85 15.59
N VAL A 48 6.23 17.64 14.64
CA VAL A 48 7.05 18.54 13.82
C VAL A 48 6.95 19.98 14.37
N PRO A 49 8.07 20.60 14.79
CA PRO A 49 8.07 21.97 15.31
C PRO A 49 7.58 22.99 14.27
N GLU A 50 6.84 24.01 14.71
CA GLU A 50 6.23 25.02 13.82
C GLU A 50 7.27 25.78 12.99
N GLU A 51 8.47 26.01 13.54
CA GLU A 51 9.60 26.64 12.84
C GLU A 51 10.06 25.85 11.60
N THR A 52 10.05 24.52 11.68
CA THR A 52 10.43 23.66 10.54
C THR A 52 9.35 23.66 9.46
N LEU A 53 8.07 23.76 9.84
CA LEU A 53 6.94 23.88 8.91
C LEU A 53 6.94 25.21 8.16
N GLN A 54 7.28 26.31 8.84
CA GLN A 54 7.42 27.62 8.23
C GLN A 54 8.59 27.67 7.24
N THR A 55 9.72 27.05 7.60
CA THR A 55 10.89 26.94 6.71
C THR A 55 10.59 26.05 5.49
N ALA A 56 9.86 24.95 5.69
CA ALA A 56 9.45 24.08 4.60
C ALA A 56 8.45 24.75 3.65
N SER A 57 7.45 25.45 4.20
CA SER A 57 6.43 26.15 3.38
C SER A 57 7.02 27.32 2.58
N THR A 58 7.95 28.08 3.15
CA THR A 58 8.67 29.14 2.43
C THR A 58 9.51 28.61 1.27
N LEU A 59 10.16 27.45 1.43
CA LEU A 59 10.85 26.77 0.33
C LEU A 59 9.91 26.40 -0.83
N VAL A 60 8.70 25.95 -0.53
CA VAL A 60 7.70 25.55 -1.53
C VAL A 60 7.14 26.77 -2.27
N VAL A 61 6.85 27.85 -1.55
CA VAL A 61 6.24 29.06 -2.12
C VAL A 61 7.27 29.93 -2.85
N ASN A 62 8.51 30.00 -2.35
CA ASN A 62 9.61 30.77 -2.94
C ASN A 62 10.84 29.87 -3.15
N PRO A 63 10.86 29.06 -4.22
CA PRO A 63 12.00 28.19 -4.53
C PRO A 63 13.27 29.04 -4.73
N GLY A 64 14.30 28.78 -3.93
CA GLY A 64 15.58 29.52 -3.94
C GLY A 64 15.74 30.56 -2.82
N SER A 65 14.71 30.82 -2.02
CA SER A 65 14.79 31.73 -0.85
C SER A 65 15.51 31.13 0.36
N ALA A 66 15.59 29.81 0.44
CA ALA A 66 16.28 29.07 1.48
C ALA A 66 16.80 27.73 0.94
N SER A 67 17.84 27.18 1.58
CA SER A 67 18.45 25.91 1.19
C SER A 67 17.83 24.74 1.94
N VAL A 68 17.69 23.59 1.26
CA VAL A 68 17.15 22.34 1.86
C VAL A 68 18.01 21.85 3.04
N SER A 69 19.28 22.26 3.09
CA SER A 69 20.19 21.98 4.20
C SER A 69 19.81 22.67 5.52
N ALA A 70 18.96 23.69 5.47
CA ALA A 70 18.46 24.39 6.67
C ALA A 70 17.35 23.60 7.39
N LEU A 71 16.82 22.54 6.76
CA LEU A 71 15.83 21.67 7.39
C LEU A 71 16.55 20.60 8.22
N PRO A 72 16.42 20.61 9.55
CA PRO A 72 16.95 19.53 10.39
C PRO A 72 16.24 18.22 10.04
N MET A 73 16.96 17.31 9.39
CA MET A 73 16.43 16.01 8.95
C MET A 73 15.84 15.18 10.10
N MET A 74 16.33 15.39 11.32
CA MET A 74 15.84 14.72 12.52
C MET A 74 14.42 15.14 12.90
N ASP A 75 14.03 16.39 12.64
CA ASP A 75 12.69 16.89 12.98
C ASP A 75 11.64 16.39 11.98
N LEU A 76 12.06 16.06 10.76
CA LEU A 76 11.22 15.45 9.73
C LEU A 76 11.17 13.92 9.81
N LEU A 77 11.98 13.31 10.68
CA LEU A 77 12.05 11.86 10.85
C LEU A 77 10.67 11.20 11.07
N PRO A 78 9.76 11.74 11.91
CA PRO A 78 8.41 11.17 12.09
C PRO A 78 7.63 11.11 10.77
N VAL A 79 7.71 12.16 9.95
CA VAL A 79 7.02 12.22 8.65
C VAL A 79 7.62 11.22 7.67
N TYR A 80 8.95 11.10 7.63
CA TYR A 80 9.63 10.11 6.80
C TYR A 80 9.27 8.67 7.20
N LEU A 81 9.12 8.39 8.50
CA LEU A 81 8.66 7.08 8.98
C LEU A 81 7.25 6.77 8.51
N VAL A 82 6.32 7.73 8.58
CA VAL A 82 4.95 7.54 8.07
C VAL A 82 4.96 7.30 6.56
N LEU A 83 5.76 8.04 5.80
CA LEU A 83 5.89 7.86 4.36
C LEU A 83 6.45 6.46 4.03
N ALA A 84 7.50 6.02 4.72
CA ALA A 84 8.09 4.70 4.54
C ALA A 84 7.10 3.59 4.90
N ALA A 85 6.39 3.72 6.03
CA ALA A 85 5.37 2.77 6.44
C ALA A 85 4.21 2.68 5.43
N SER A 86 3.76 3.81 4.89
CA SER A 86 2.75 3.87 3.82
C SER A 86 3.22 3.16 2.55
N ALA A 87 4.48 3.39 2.15
CA ALA A 87 5.06 2.72 0.98
C ALA A 87 5.19 1.20 1.17
N ILE A 88 5.61 0.75 2.35
CA ILE A 88 5.69 -0.68 2.71
C ILE A 88 4.29 -1.30 2.66
N ASP A 89 3.29 -0.65 3.24
CA ASP A 89 1.90 -1.12 3.20
C ASP A 89 1.38 -1.26 1.76
N ALA A 90 1.57 -0.23 0.92
CA ALA A 90 1.21 -0.28 -0.49
C ALA A 90 1.91 -1.43 -1.24
N TYR A 91 3.20 -1.66 -0.97
CA TYR A 91 3.98 -2.76 -1.55
C TYR A 91 3.45 -4.13 -1.12
N VAL A 92 3.18 -4.33 0.17
CA VAL A 92 2.65 -5.60 0.70
C VAL A 92 1.30 -5.92 0.08
N ILE A 93 0.39 -4.95 0.01
CA ILE A 93 -0.93 -5.13 -0.63
C ILE A 93 -0.77 -5.50 -2.11
N ALA A 94 0.08 -4.76 -2.83
CA ALA A 94 0.29 -5.02 -4.25
C ALA A 94 0.88 -6.43 -4.49
N ARG A 95 1.80 -6.87 -3.63
CA ARG A 95 2.38 -8.22 -3.67
C ARG A 95 1.35 -9.30 -3.38
N MET A 96 0.51 -9.12 -2.35
CA MET A 96 -0.55 -10.06 -1.99
C MET A 96 -1.58 -10.18 -3.13
N ASN A 97 -2.03 -9.05 -3.68
CA ASN A 97 -2.98 -9.06 -4.78
C ASN A 97 -2.41 -9.78 -6.01
N ASN A 98 -1.13 -9.55 -6.34
CA ASN A 98 -0.49 -10.25 -7.46
C ASN A 98 -0.37 -11.76 -7.23
N ARG A 99 -0.17 -12.22 -5.98
CA ARG A 99 -0.19 -13.66 -5.66
C ARG A 99 -1.56 -14.27 -5.91
N LEU A 100 -2.63 -13.63 -5.42
CA LEU A 100 -4.01 -14.10 -5.62
C LEU A 100 -4.37 -14.15 -7.10
N LEU A 101 -3.98 -13.14 -7.88
CA LEU A 101 -4.20 -13.13 -9.32
C LEU A 101 -3.42 -14.23 -10.05
N MET A 102 -2.21 -14.56 -9.60
CA MET A 102 -1.43 -15.67 -10.15
C MET A 102 -2.08 -17.02 -9.86
N GLU A 103 -2.52 -17.24 -8.62
CA GLU A 103 -3.25 -18.45 -8.22
C GLU A 103 -4.51 -18.62 -9.06
N GLN A 104 -5.31 -17.57 -9.19
CA GLN A 104 -6.51 -17.57 -10.04
C GLN A 104 -6.18 -17.88 -11.52
N ARG A 105 -5.09 -17.31 -12.07
CA ARG A 105 -4.65 -17.57 -13.45
C ARG A 105 -4.18 -19.01 -13.65
N GLN A 106 -3.59 -19.61 -12.62
CA GLN A 106 -3.13 -21.00 -12.64
C GLN A 106 -4.25 -21.99 -12.29
N GLY A 107 -5.49 -21.51 -12.05
CA GLY A 107 -6.61 -22.36 -11.63
C GLY A 107 -6.41 -22.95 -10.23
N ILE A 108 -5.49 -22.39 -9.44
CA ILE A 108 -5.19 -22.84 -8.08
C ILE A 108 -6.36 -22.43 -7.19
N GLN A 109 -7.18 -23.41 -6.82
CA GLN A 109 -8.22 -23.28 -5.81
C GLN A 109 -7.70 -23.78 -4.46
N ARG A 110 -8.22 -23.25 -3.35
CA ARG A 110 -7.95 -23.76 -2.01
C ARG A 110 -9.26 -24.16 -1.36
N CYS A 111 -9.24 -25.25 -0.61
CA CYS A 111 -10.42 -25.73 0.11
C CYS A 111 -10.79 -24.76 1.24
N ASP A 112 -12.06 -24.38 1.35
CA ASP A 112 -12.56 -23.47 2.39
C ASP A 112 -12.56 -24.09 3.78
N SER A 113 -12.58 -25.43 3.87
CA SER A 113 -12.57 -26.16 5.15
C SER A 113 -11.17 -26.32 5.73
N CYS A 114 -10.17 -26.69 4.91
CA CYS A 114 -8.82 -27.03 5.38
C CYS A 114 -7.69 -26.13 4.87
N GLY A 115 -7.97 -25.22 3.92
CA GLY A 115 -7.01 -24.25 3.37
C GLY A 115 -5.93 -24.81 2.44
N ARG A 116 -5.93 -26.13 2.15
CA ARG A 116 -4.96 -26.76 1.25
C ARG A 116 -5.34 -26.58 -0.22
N GLN A 117 -4.35 -26.66 -1.10
CA GLN A 117 -4.53 -26.57 -2.54
C GLN A 117 -5.36 -27.74 -3.06
N LEU A 118 -6.40 -27.40 -3.82
CA LEU A 118 -7.31 -28.31 -4.49
C LEU A 118 -6.79 -28.59 -5.91
N ASP A 119 -6.90 -29.84 -6.34
CA ASP A 119 -6.66 -30.20 -7.74
C ASP A 119 -7.88 -29.72 -8.57
N PRO A 120 -7.69 -29.01 -9.70
CA PRO A 120 -8.80 -28.51 -10.51
C PRO A 120 -9.71 -29.60 -11.10
N ASP A 121 -9.24 -30.87 -11.14
CA ASP A 121 -9.96 -31.97 -11.77
C ASP A 121 -10.80 -32.83 -10.79
N VAL A 122 -10.93 -32.42 -9.51
CA VAL A 122 -11.67 -33.17 -8.48
C VAL A 122 -12.85 -32.36 -7.90
N SER A 123 -14.01 -33.02 -7.69
CA SER A 123 -15.20 -32.40 -7.09
C SER A 123 -15.16 -32.34 -5.55
N PHE A 124 -14.28 -33.13 -4.93
CA PHE A 124 -14.09 -33.22 -3.49
C PHE A 124 -12.65 -32.87 -3.09
N CYS A 125 -12.47 -32.38 -1.86
CA CYS A 125 -11.13 -32.10 -1.36
C CYS A 125 -10.33 -33.38 -1.12
N GLN A 126 -9.27 -33.60 -1.90
CA GLN A 126 -8.34 -34.74 -1.76
C GLN A 126 -7.64 -34.85 -0.39
N TRP A 127 -7.69 -33.81 0.44
CA TRP A 127 -7.01 -33.77 1.75
C TRP A 127 -7.92 -34.03 2.94
N CYS A 128 -9.17 -33.56 2.90
CA CYS A 128 -10.11 -33.65 4.02
C CYS A 128 -11.45 -34.29 3.66
N GLY A 129 -11.72 -34.53 2.37
CA GLY A 129 -12.95 -35.18 1.90
C GLY A 129 -14.18 -34.28 1.85
N THR A 130 -14.07 -32.97 2.09
CA THR A 130 -15.20 -32.03 2.00
C THR A 130 -15.56 -31.75 0.54
N ASP A 131 -16.85 -31.83 0.19
CA ASP A 131 -17.36 -31.42 -1.12
C ASP A 131 -17.19 -29.91 -1.36
N GLN A 132 -16.91 -29.53 -2.60
CA GLN A 132 -16.68 -28.12 -2.98
C GLN A 132 -17.83 -27.52 -3.81
N ASP A 133 -18.89 -28.29 -4.08
CA ASP A 133 -20.00 -27.93 -4.98
C ASP A 133 -21.19 -27.20 -4.28
N GLU A 134 -21.11 -26.94 -2.97
CA GLU A 134 -22.24 -26.50 -2.12
C GLU A 134 -22.31 -24.99 -1.79
N THR A 135 -21.65 -24.09 -2.53
CA THR A 135 -21.77 -22.62 -2.30
C THR A 135 -22.09 -21.80 -3.53
#